data_AF-A0A1I3SFJ4-F1
#
_entry.id   AF-A0A1I3SFJ4-F1
#
_cell.length_a   1.000
_cell.length_b   1.000
_cell.length_c   1.000
_cell.angle_alpha   90.00
_cell.angle_beta   90.00
_cell.angle_gamma   90.00
#
_symmetry.space_group_name_H-M   'P 1'
#
loop_
_entity.id
_entity.type
_entity.pdbx_description
1 polymer ?
#
loop_
_entity_poly.entity_id
_entity_poly.type
_entity_poly.pdbx_seq_one_letter_code
_entity_poly.pdbx_strand_id
1 'polypeptide(L)'
;MSPSIEVTDETKSRLEELQAEIQREAGCDVTQQELLEKIVTDSYESKDELIDSFRNEFEPLSDEEIERWLAGSTDFGVETSEEDIDDVLYRKQEYEVERSDNEKTE
;
A
#
# COMPACT_ATOMS: atom_id res chain seq x y z
N MET A 1 6.60 38.33 -1.01
CA MET A 1 6.94 37.84 0.33
C MET A 1 7.07 36.33 0.21
N SER A 2 8.26 35.79 0.42
CA SER A 2 8.48 34.35 0.38
C SER A 2 8.11 33.78 1.76
N PRO A 3 7.24 32.76 1.86
CA PRO A 3 6.93 32.15 3.14
C PRO A 3 8.20 31.50 3.71
N SER A 4 8.48 31.75 4.99
CA SER A 4 9.52 31.04 5.73
C SER A 4 8.94 29.71 6.17
N ILE A 5 9.50 28.60 5.71
CA ILE A 5 9.09 27.24 6.09
C ILE A 5 9.97 26.81 7.26
N GLU A 6 9.35 26.39 8.36
CA GLU A 6 10.08 25.78 9.47
C GLU A 6 10.37 24.32 9.12
N VAL A 7 11.65 24.00 8.93
CA VAL A 7 12.11 22.64 8.67
C VAL A 7 12.55 22.04 9.99
N THR A 8 11.94 20.93 10.39
CA THR A 8 12.36 20.19 11.60
C THR A 8 13.73 19.54 11.37
N ASP A 9 14.45 19.26 12.47
CA ASP A 9 15.76 18.58 12.39
C ASP A 9 15.67 17.22 11.68
N GLU A 10 14.53 16.53 11.83
CA GLU A 10 14.27 15.26 11.15
C GLU A 10 14.14 15.44 9.63
N THR A 11 13.34 16.41 9.17
CA THR A 11 13.19 16.70 7.74
C THR A 11 14.51 17.13 7.13
N LYS A 12 15.30 17.92 7.85
CA LYS A 12 16.64 18.33 7.41
C LYS A 12 17.58 17.12 7.25
N SER A 13 17.58 16.20 8.22
CA SER A 13 18.41 14.99 8.17
C SER A 13 18.04 14.11 6.97
N ARG A 14 16.75 13.94 6.70
CA ARG A 14 16.26 13.18 5.52
C ARG A 14 16.66 13.84 4.20
N LEU A 15 16.63 15.17 4.12
CA LEU A 15 17.09 15.89 2.93
C LEU A 15 18.59 15.71 2.71
N GLU A 16 19.42 15.74 3.76
CA GLU A 16 20.87 15.50 3.65
C GLU A 16 21.18 14.06 3.22
N GLU A 17 20.43 13.08 3.71
CA GLU A 17 20.54 11.68 3.29
C GLU A 17 20.22 11.49 1.80
N LEU A 18 19.10 12.05 1.34
CA LEU A 18 18.71 12.04 -0.07
C LEU A 18 19.74 12.74 -0.97
N GLN A 19 20.32 13.86 -0.53
CA GLN A 19 21.39 14.52 -1.27
C GLN A 19 22.62 13.62 -1.42
N ALA A 20 23.04 12.94 -0.34
CA ALA A 20 24.17 12.03 -0.37
C ALA A 20 23.91 10.82 -1.28
N GLU A 21 22.68 10.30 -1.30
CA GLU A 21 22.27 9.21 -2.17
C GLU A 21 22.27 9.64 -3.65
N ILE A 22 21.71 10.81 -3.97
CA ILE A 22 21.75 11.38 -5.33
C ILE A 22 23.19 11.62 -5.78
N GLN A 23 24.05 12.16 -4.91
CA GLN A 23 25.47 12.31 -5.22
C GLN A 23 26.14 10.97 -5.50
N ARG A 24 25.78 9.93 -4.74
CA ARG A 24 26.37 8.59 -4.88
C ARG A 24 25.93 7.90 -6.17
N GLU A 25 24.66 8.02 -6.55
CA GLU A 25 24.08 7.27 -7.66
C GLU A 25 24.12 8.06 -8.98
N ALA A 26 23.76 9.33 -8.95
CA ALA A 26 23.74 10.21 -10.12
C ALA A 26 25.02 11.02 -10.31
N GLY A 27 25.86 11.15 -9.28
CA GLY A 27 27.14 11.87 -9.37
C GLY A 27 27.01 13.39 -9.46
N CYS A 28 25.83 13.95 -9.14
CA CYS A 28 25.57 15.38 -9.21
C CYS A 28 25.28 15.98 -7.84
N ASP A 29 25.95 17.10 -7.54
CA ASP A 29 25.73 17.84 -6.32
C ASP A 29 24.47 18.68 -6.48
N VAL A 30 23.46 18.40 -5.66
CA VAL A 30 22.17 19.10 -5.69
C VAL A 30 22.01 19.90 -4.40
N THR A 31 21.57 21.15 -4.48
CA THR A 31 21.30 21.95 -3.28
C THR A 31 20.00 21.51 -2.59
N GLN A 32 19.84 21.82 -1.30
CA GLN A 32 18.62 21.47 -0.56
C GLN A 32 17.38 22.15 -1.15
N GLN A 33 17.55 23.36 -1.69
CA GLN A 33 16.47 24.10 -2.34
C GLN A 33 16.04 23.42 -3.64
N GLU A 34 16.98 23.03 -4.50
CA GLU A 34 16.67 22.32 -5.75
C GLU A 34 16.02 20.96 -5.51
N LEU A 35 16.51 20.22 -4.49
CA LEU A 35 15.90 18.96 -4.09
C LEU A 35 14.46 19.15 -3.63
N LEU A 36 14.21 20.15 -2.77
CA LEU A 36 12.87 20.45 -2.27
C LEU A 36 11.94 20.89 -3.40
N GLU A 37 12.40 21.76 -4.31
CA GLU A 37 11.63 22.24 -5.45
C GLU A 37 11.22 21.09 -6.38
N LYS A 38 12.13 20.14 -6.62
CA LYS A 38 11.84 18.95 -7.41
C LYS A 38 10.82 18.03 -6.72
N ILE A 39 10.99 17.72 -5.44
CA ILE A 39 10.03 16.92 -4.67
C ILE A 39 8.64 17.55 -4.70
N VAL A 40 8.56 18.88 -4.53
CA VAL A 40 7.29 19.61 -4.59
C VAL A 40 6.67 19.55 -5.98
N THR A 41 7.48 19.68 -7.05
CA THR A 41 7.01 19.59 -8.43
C THR A 41 6.46 18.20 -8.74
N ASP A 42 7.21 17.16 -8.40
CA ASP A 42 6.80 15.76 -8.62
C ASP A 42 5.52 15.43 -7.82
N SER A 43 5.44 15.92 -6.58
CA SER A 43 4.24 15.79 -5.74
C SER A 43 3.05 16.60 -6.27
N TYR A 44 3.30 17.71 -6.97
CA TYR A 44 2.25 18.51 -7.59
C TYR A 44 1.69 17.85 -8.84
N GLU A 45 2.51 17.10 -9.58
CA GLU A 45 2.03 16.28 -10.71
C GLU A 45 1.11 15.14 -10.22
N SER A 46 1.37 14.59 -9.03
CA SER A 46 0.52 13.59 -8.35
C SER A 46 -0.33 14.19 -7.23
N LYS A 47 -0.92 15.36 -7.49
CA LYS A 47 -1.63 16.17 -6.47
C LYS A 47 -2.77 15.42 -5.77
N ASP A 48 -3.49 14.56 -6.48
CA ASP A 48 -4.63 13.83 -5.91
C ASP A 48 -4.16 12.84 -4.83
N GLU A 49 -3.09 12.07 -5.09
CA GLU A 49 -2.48 11.17 -4.10
C GLU A 49 -1.93 11.93 -2.89
N LEU A 50 -1.32 13.10 -3.11
CA LEU A 50 -0.84 13.97 -2.03
C LEU A 50 -2.01 14.44 -1.17
N ILE A 51 -3.12 14.89 -1.77
CA ILE A 51 -4.32 15.32 -1.03
C ILE A 51 -4.91 14.16 -0.24
N ASP A 52 -5.00 12.98 -0.86
CA ASP A 52 -5.51 11.77 -0.21
C ASP A 52 -4.63 11.34 0.98
N SER A 53 -3.32 11.56 0.92
CA SER A 53 -2.42 11.28 2.07
C SER A 53 -2.72 12.12 3.32
N PHE A 54 -3.34 13.30 3.15
CA PHE A 54 -3.77 14.14 4.28
C PHE A 54 -5.19 13.82 4.76
N ARG A 55 -5.97 13.03 4.00
CA ARG A 55 -7.29 12.57 4.42
C ARG A 55 -7.11 11.45 5.45
N ASN A 56 -7.30 11.80 6.72
CA ASN A 56 -7.29 10.85 7.85
C ASN A 56 -8.56 9.98 7.93
N GLU A 57 -9.52 10.17 7.03
CA GLU A 57 -10.85 9.57 7.09
C GLU A 57 -11.06 8.72 5.84
N PHE A 58 -11.46 7.47 6.05
CA PHE A 58 -11.84 6.56 4.98
C PHE A 58 -12.95 7.20 4.13
N GLU A 59 -12.65 7.51 2.87
CA GLU A 59 -13.64 7.99 1.92
C GLU A 59 -14.30 6.76 1.28
N PRO A 60 -15.59 6.46 1.59
CA PRO A 60 -16.27 5.36 0.95
C PRO A 60 -16.43 5.65 -0.55
N LEU A 61 -16.43 4.58 -1.36
CA LEU A 61 -16.78 4.68 -2.77
C LEU A 61 -18.17 5.29 -2.94
N SER A 62 -18.35 6.10 -3.98
CA SER A 62 -19.68 6.57 -4.36
C SER A 62 -20.57 5.41 -4.83
N ASP A 63 -21.89 5.58 -4.76
CA ASP A 63 -22.86 4.56 -5.23
C ASP A 63 -22.58 4.14 -6.68
N GLU A 64 -22.20 5.08 -7.54
CA GLU A 64 -21.84 4.83 -8.94
C GLU A 64 -20.58 3.97 -9.10
N GLU A 65 -19.61 4.14 -8.20
CA GLU A 65 -18.38 3.34 -8.18
C GLU A 65 -18.63 1.95 -7.61
N ILE A 66 -19.50 1.84 -6.60
CA ILE A 66 -19.95 0.55 -6.06
C ILE A 66 -20.69 -0.24 -7.14
N GLU A 67 -21.64 0.39 -7.85
CA GLU A 67 -22.35 -0.26 -8.96
C GLU A 67 -21.39 -0.70 -10.07
N ARG A 68 -20.41 0.14 -10.43
CA ARG A 68 -19.38 -0.20 -11.42
C ARG A 68 -18.52 -1.38 -10.98
N TRP A 69 -18.13 -1.40 -9.71
CA TRP A 69 -17.36 -2.49 -9.12
C TRP A 69 -18.18 -3.80 -9.11
N LEU A 70 -19.45 -3.72 -8.74
CA LEU A 70 -20.38 -4.86 -8.74
C LEU A 70 -20.80 -5.32 -10.13
N ALA A 71 -20.75 -4.47 -11.16
CA ALA A 71 -21.19 -4.82 -12.52
C ALA A 71 -20.43 -6.01 -13.14
N GLY A 72 -19.19 -6.27 -12.70
CA GLY A 72 -18.40 -7.44 -13.10
C GLY A 72 -18.58 -8.66 -12.20
N SER A 73 -19.27 -8.52 -11.07
CA SER A 73 -19.53 -9.62 -10.15
C SER A 73 -20.70 -10.47 -10.66
N THR A 74 -20.70 -11.75 -10.28
CA THR A 74 -21.79 -12.67 -10.59
C THR A 74 -22.23 -13.32 -9.29
N ASP A 75 -23.52 -13.25 -9.00
CA ASP A 75 -24.09 -14.00 -7.90
C ASP A 75 -24.07 -15.49 -8.26
N PHE A 76 -23.37 -16.28 -7.44
CA PHE A 76 -23.27 -17.72 -7.59
C PHE A 76 -24.51 -18.46 -7.03
N GLY A 77 -25.47 -17.73 -6.45
CA GLY A 77 -26.70 -18.29 -5.88
C GLY A 77 -26.45 -19.09 -4.60
N VAL A 78 -25.30 -18.90 -3.98
CA VAL A 78 -24.90 -19.54 -2.72
C VAL A 78 -24.83 -18.44 -1.68
N GLU A 79 -25.65 -18.56 -0.66
CA GLU A 79 -25.60 -17.66 0.49
C GLU A 79 -24.41 -18.07 1.36
N THR A 80 -23.45 -17.17 1.52
CA THR A 80 -22.26 -17.40 2.36
C THR A 80 -22.27 -16.46 3.54
N SER A 81 -21.96 -16.99 4.72
CA SER A 81 -21.80 -16.22 5.95
C SER A 81 -20.32 -15.96 6.27
N GLU A 82 -20.07 -15.11 7.27
CA GLU A 82 -18.72 -14.90 7.81
C GLU A 82 -18.12 -16.20 8.34
N GLU A 83 -18.93 -17.03 9.01
CA GLU A 83 -18.49 -18.33 9.54
C GLU A 83 -18.00 -19.28 8.43
N ASP A 84 -18.67 -19.29 7.26
CA ASP A 84 -18.26 -20.09 6.10
C ASP A 84 -16.90 -19.64 5.53
N ILE A 85 -16.63 -18.33 5.54
CA ILE A 85 -15.38 -17.75 5.07
C ILE A 85 -14.25 -18.08 6.03
N ASP A 86 -14.49 -17.92 7.33
CA ASP A 86 -13.52 -18.21 8.38
C ASP A 86 -13.16 -19.71 8.41
N ASP A 87 -14.13 -20.57 8.16
CA ASP A 87 -13.94 -22.01 8.05
C ASP A 87 -13.03 -22.40 6.87
N VAL A 88 -13.03 -21.64 5.78
CA VAL A 88 -12.14 -21.90 4.63
C VAL A 88 -10.77 -21.26 4.84
N LEU A 89 -10.72 -20.03 5.35
CA LEU A 89 -9.48 -19.26 5.47
C LEU A 89 -8.65 -19.59 6.71
N TYR A 90 -9.30 -19.93 7.82
CA TYR A 90 -8.66 -20.05 9.14
C TYR A 90 -8.79 -21.43 9.78
N ARG A 91 -9.70 -22.29 9.33
CA ARG A 91 -9.68 -23.70 9.77
C ARG A 91 -8.53 -24.42 9.07
N LYS A 92 -7.42 -24.58 9.80
CA LYS A 92 -6.29 -25.42 9.41
C LYS A 92 -6.81 -26.83 9.08
N GLN A 93 -6.82 -27.20 7.80
CA GLN A 93 -7.16 -28.55 7.38
C GLN A 93 -6.14 -29.51 7.98
N GLU A 94 -6.56 -30.24 9.02
CA GLU A 94 -5.89 -31.48 9.42
C GLU A 94 -6.24 -32.51 8.34
N TYR A 95 -5.54 -32.43 7.20
CA TYR A 95 -5.54 -33.51 6.24
C TYR A 95 -4.85 -34.70 6.91
N GLU A 96 -5.63 -35.62 7.47
CA GLU A 96 -5.16 -36.96 7.79
C GLU A 96 -4.73 -37.62 6.47
N VAL A 97 -3.42 -37.60 6.21
CA VAL A 97 -2.82 -38.47 5.19
C VAL A 97 -2.96 -39.87 5.72
N GLU A 98 -3.95 -40.63 5.24
CA GLU A 98 -4.01 -42.07 5.43
C GLU A 98 -2.72 -42.68 4.89
N ARG A 99 -1.74 -42.89 5.77
CA ARG A 99 -0.62 -43.78 5.49
C ARG A 99 -1.21 -45.18 5.41
N SER A 100 -1.40 -45.65 4.19
CA SER A 100 -1.59 -47.06 3.90
C SER A 100 -0.30 -47.78 4.29
N ASP A 101 -0.18 -48.18 5.55
CA ASP A 101 0.92 -49.04 5.97
C ASP A 101 0.72 -50.42 5.36
N ASN A 102 1.65 -50.69 4.44
CA ASN A 102 1.80 -51.86 3.62
C ASN A 102 2.04 -53.11 4.49
N GLU A 103 1.29 -54.17 4.15
CA GLU A 103 1.63 -55.60 4.29
C GLU A 103 2.23 -56.11 5.62
N LYS A 104 1.34 -56.74 6.38
CA LYS A 104 1.45 -58.14 6.87
C LYS A 104 2.85 -58.80 6.83
N THR A 105 3.33 -59.11 8.04
CA THR A 105 3.78 -60.44 8.50
C THR A 105 4.63 -61.30 7.55
N GLU A 106 5.89 -61.52 7.94
CA GLU A 106 6.49 -62.85 8.10
C GLU A 106 7.53 -62.85 9.22
#